data_AF-A0A815Y452-F1
#
_entry.id   AF-A0A815Y452-F1
#
_cell.length_a   1.000
_cell.length_b   1.000
_cell.length_c   1.000
_cell.angle_alpha   90.00
_cell.angle_beta   90.00
_cell.angle_gamma   90.00
#
_symmetry.space_group_name_H-M   'P 1'
#
loop_
_entity.id
_entity.type
_entity.pdbx_description
1 polymer ?
#
loop_
_entity_poly.entity_id
_entity_poly.type
_entity_poly.pdbx_seq_one_letter_code
_entity_poly.pdbx_strand_id
1 'polypeptide(L)' 'MTSSAVPSTGLDKISAAEATFVYHGVKQGHSYVSQECTINVAKPVFKSSSSVAKSITCGNTKSRTIACNVLGPFFT' A
#
# COMPACT_ATOMS: atom_id res chain seq x y z
N MET A 1 -31.94 1.07 20.25
CA MET A 1 -31.41 0.46 19.02
C MET A 1 -29.93 0.20 19.23
N THR A 2 -29.58 -0.92 19.85
CA THR A 2 -28.19 -1.34 20.04
C THR A 2 -27.72 -1.99 18.75
N SER A 3 -26.96 -1.25 17.94
CA SER A 3 -26.31 -1.82 16.76
C SER A 3 -25.28 -2.85 17.23
N SER A 4 -25.62 -4.14 17.08
CA SER A 4 -24.68 -5.23 17.31
C SER A 4 -23.66 -5.18 16.17
N ALA A 5 -22.48 -4.67 16.46
CA ALA A 5 -21.34 -4.74 15.55
C ALA A 5 -21.02 -6.23 15.32
N VAL A 6 -21.34 -6.73 14.12
CA VAL A 6 -20.94 -8.06 13.67
C VAL A 6 -19.41 -8.14 13.77
N PRO A 7 -18.83 -9.09 14.53
CA PRO A 7 -17.39 -9.22 14.59
C PRO A 7 -16.88 -9.62 13.21
N SER A 8 -16.21 -8.68 12.53
CA SER A 8 -15.55 -8.96 11.24
C SER A 8 -14.53 -10.08 11.44
N THR A 9 -14.78 -11.20 10.77
CA THR A 9 -13.88 -12.34 10.76
C THR A 9 -12.57 -11.92 10.09
N GLY A 10 -11.46 -12.62 10.36
CA GLY A 10 -10.17 -12.30 9.72
C GLY A 10 -10.23 -12.28 8.19
N LEU A 11 -11.16 -13.05 7.62
CA LEU A 11 -11.44 -13.11 6.18
C LEU A 11 -11.99 -11.78 5.64
N ASP A 12 -12.92 -11.14 6.34
CA ASP A 12 -13.51 -9.87 5.91
C ASP A 12 -12.46 -8.76 5.82
N LYS A 13 -11.47 -8.79 6.71
CA LYS A 13 -10.34 -7.84 6.73
C LYS A 13 -9.38 -8.06 5.57
N ILE A 14 -9.12 -9.32 5.22
CA ILE A 14 -8.28 -9.68 4.07
C ILE A 14 -8.97 -9.26 2.77
N SER A 15 -10.24 -9.58 2.59
CA SER A 15 -10.97 -9.19 1.38
C SER A 15 -11.07 -7.67 1.22
N ALA A 16 -11.28 -6.93 2.31
CA ALA A 16 -11.26 -5.47 2.29
C ALA A 16 -9.88 -4.90 1.91
N ALA A 17 -8.81 -5.52 2.42
CA ALA A 17 -7.44 -5.15 2.07
C ALA A 17 -7.15 -5.39 0.58
N GLU A 18 -7.49 -6.57 0.07
CA GLU A 18 -7.33 -6.93 -1.34
C GLU A 18 -8.10 -5.98 -2.25
N ALA A 19 -9.38 -5.74 -1.96
CA ALA A 19 -10.22 -4.82 -2.72
C ALA A 19 -9.64 -3.39 -2.73
N THR A 20 -9.12 -2.94 -1.59
CA THR A 20 -8.50 -1.60 -1.47
C THR A 20 -7.25 -1.50 -2.34
N PHE A 21 -6.37 -2.51 -2.33
CA PHE A 21 -5.16 -2.51 -3.15
C PHE A 21 -5.47 -2.60 -4.65
N VAL A 22 -6.42 -3.45 -5.05
CA VAL A 22 -6.86 -3.57 -6.45
C VAL A 22 -7.43 -2.24 -6.94
N TYR A 23 -8.34 -1.63 -6.18
CA TYR A 23 -8.92 -0.34 -6.54
C TYR A 23 -7.86 0.76 -6.62
N HIS A 24 -6.95 0.84 -5.65
CA HIS A 24 -5.86 1.82 -5.64
C HIS A 24 -4.94 1.65 -6.85
N GLY A 25 -4.58 0.40 -7.18
CA GLY A 25 -3.77 0.07 -8.35
C GLY A 25 -4.43 0.49 -9.66
N VAL A 26 -5.72 0.19 -9.85
CA VAL A 26 -6.48 0.60 -11.05
C VAL A 26 -6.59 2.12 -11.16
N LYS A 27 -6.87 2.81 -10.05
CA LYS A 27 -7.12 4.25 -10.07
C LYS A 27 -5.84 5.08 -10.20
N GLN A 28 -4.76 4.65 -9.56
CA GLN A 28 -3.57 5.48 -9.38
C GLN A 28 -2.28 4.84 -9.88
N GLY A 29 -2.24 3.55 -10.23
CA GLY A 29 -1.00 2.81 -10.52
C GLY A 29 -0.12 3.38 -11.63
N HIS A 30 -0.69 4.18 -12.54
CA HIS A 30 0.06 4.84 -13.61
C HIS A 30 0.76 6.13 -13.17
N SER A 31 0.48 6.64 -11.97
CA SER A 31 1.17 7.81 -11.43
C SER A 31 2.39 7.38 -10.62
N TYR A 32 3.50 8.06 -10.84
CA TYR A 32 4.68 7.93 -9.99
C TYR A 32 4.35 8.16 -8.50
N VAL A 33 3.47 9.13 -8.22
CA VAL A 33 3.02 9.49 -6.86
C VAL A 33 2.22 8.38 -6.18
N SER A 34 1.68 7.43 -6.95
CA SER A 34 0.93 6.30 -6.42
C SER A 34 1.73 5.42 -5.47
N GLN A 35 3.06 5.47 -5.56
CA GLN A 35 3.96 4.73 -4.68
C GLN A 35 3.91 5.27 -3.25
N GLU A 36 3.83 6.59 -3.04
CA GLU A 36 3.59 7.15 -1.70
C GLU A 36 2.17 6.83 -1.20
N CYS A 37 1.17 6.92 -2.08
CA CYS A 37 -0.20 6.56 -1.71
C CYS A 37 -0.32 5.08 -1.31
N THR A 38 0.39 4.18 -1.99
CA THR A 38 0.43 2.74 -1.68
C THR A 38 1.00 2.50 -0.28
N ILE A 39 2.06 3.20 0.10
CA ILE A 39 2.65 3.14 1.45
C ILE A 39 1.64 3.60 2.51
N ASN A 40 0.89 4.67 2.24
CA ASN A 40 -0.12 5.19 3.14
C ASN A 40 -1.34 4.27 3.28
N VAL A 41 -1.71 3.55 2.22
CA VAL A 41 -2.77 2.52 2.23
C VAL A 41 -2.30 1.24 2.93
N ALA A 42 -1.04 0.85 2.73
CA ALA A 42 -0.44 -0.34 3.31
C ALA A 42 -0.39 -0.29 4.85
N LYS A 43 0.01 0.85 5.43
CA LYS A 43 0.14 1.01 6.89
C LYS A 43 -1.12 0.60 7.68
N PRO A 44 -2.33 1.14 7.41
CA PRO A 44 -3.54 0.76 8.10
C PRO A 44 -4.00 -0.67 7.79
N VAL A 45 -3.74 -1.19 6.59
CA VAL A 45 -4.06 -2.56 6.21
C VAL A 45 -3.24 -3.58 7.02
N PHE A 46 -1.95 -3.31 7.22
CA PHE A 46 -1.03 -4.20 7.93
C PHE A 46 -0.92 -3.94 9.44
N LYS A 47 -1.70 -2.99 9.98
CA LYS A 47 -1.64 -2.54 11.39
C LYS A 47 -1.75 -3.67 12.43
N SER A 48 -2.31 -4.83 12.06
CA SER A 48 -2.55 -5.94 12.98
C SER A 48 -1.36 -6.88 13.19
N SER A 49 -0.27 -6.83 12.41
CA SER A 49 0.60 -8.02 12.31
C SER A 49 2.11 -7.82 12.33
N SER A 50 2.70 -6.63 12.12
CA SER A 50 4.17 -6.53 12.11
C SER A 50 4.74 -5.12 12.32
N SER A 51 5.81 -5.04 13.13
CA SER A 51 6.67 -3.86 13.27
C SER A 51 7.17 -3.35 11.90
N VAL A 52 7.44 -4.29 10.99
CA VAL A 52 7.96 -4.01 9.63
C VAL A 52 7.01 -3.11 8.84
N ALA A 53 5.70 -3.32 8.95
CA ALA A 53 4.73 -2.53 8.20
C ALA A 53 4.64 -1.07 8.66
N LYS A 54 4.97 -0.80 9.93
CA LYS A 54 5.01 0.58 10.47
C LYS A 54 6.24 1.34 9.96
N SER A 55 7.34 0.62 9.71
CA SER A 55 8.61 1.17 9.24
C SER A 55 8.66 1.42 7.73
N ILE A 56 7.67 0.95 6.98
CA ILE A 56 7.57 1.19 5.54
C ILE A 56 7.20 2.67 5.29
N THR A 57 8.13 3.43 4.72
CA THR A 57 8.01 4.85 4.37
C THR A 57 8.66 5.15 3.01
N CYS A 58 8.43 6.36 2.49
CA CYS A 58 9.14 6.98 1.37
C CYS A 58 9.06 6.19 0.05
N GLY A 59 7.85 5.84 -0.38
CA GLY A 59 7.61 5.14 -1.65
C GLY A 59 8.20 5.86 -2.86
N ASN A 60 7.94 7.15 -3.03
CA ASN A 60 8.48 7.98 -4.12
C ASN A 60 10.00 8.09 -4.05
N THR A 61 10.60 8.26 -2.87
CA THR A 61 12.06 8.36 -2.77
C THR A 61 12.72 7.06 -3.23
N LYS A 62 12.16 5.91 -2.82
CA LYS A 62 12.66 4.59 -3.21
C LYS A 62 12.48 4.34 -4.71
N SER A 63 11.30 4.62 -5.24
CA SER A 63 11.03 4.52 -6.68
C SER A 63 11.97 5.43 -7.49
N ARG A 64 12.36 6.61 -6.96
CA ARG A 64 13.25 7.55 -7.65
C ARG A 64 14.63 6.98 -7.78
N THR A 65 15.16 6.50 -6.66
CA THR A 65 16.48 5.91 -6.58
C THR A 65 16.58 4.72 -7.52
N ILE A 66 15.56 3.86 -7.59
CA ILE A 66 15.54 2.73 -8.52
C ILE A 66 15.51 3.24 -9.96
N ALA A 67 14.61 4.15 -10.31
CA ALA A 67 14.50 4.67 -11.67
C ALA A 67 15.79 5.36 -12.15
N CYS A 68 16.39 6.23 -11.32
CA CYS A 68 17.53 7.04 -11.71
C CYS A 68 18.88 6.33 -11.54
N ASN A 69 19.08 5.59 -10.44
CA ASN A 69 20.40 5.09 -10.06
C ASN A 69 20.58 3.59 -10.34
N VAL A 70 19.48 2.85 -10.55
CA VAL A 70 19.55 1.43 -10.91
C VAL A 70 19.20 1.25 -12.37
N LEU A 71 18.03 1.71 -12.81
CA LEU A 71 17.56 1.50 -14.18
C LEU A 71 18.21 2.47 -15.17
N GLY A 72 18.30 3.76 -14.82
CA GLY A 72 18.86 4.82 -15.67
C GLY A 72 20.18 4.47 -16.37
N PRO A 73 21.20 3.96 -15.67
CA PRO A 73 22.50 3.61 -16.28
C PRO A 73 22.46 2.53 -17.36
N PHE A 74 21.39 1.74 -17.45
CA PHE A 74 21.26 0.69 -18.48
C PHE A 74 20.61 1.19 -19.78
N PHE A 75 20.15 2.44 -19.81
CA PHE A 75 19.47 3.05 -20.96
C PHE A 75 20.23 4.25 -21.54
N THR A 76 21.48 4.47 -21.12
CA THR A 76 22.42 5.50 -21.61
C THR A 76 23.65 4.86 -22.20
#